data_AF-A0A930IYN4-F1
#
_entry.id   AF-A0A930IYN4-F1
#
_cell.length_a   1.000
_cell.length_b   1.000
_cell.length_c   1.000
_cell.angle_alpha   90.00
_cell.angle_beta   90.00
_cell.angle_gamma   90.00
#
_symmetry.space_group_name_H-M   'P 1'
#
loop_
_entity.id
_entity.type
_entity.pdbx_description
1 polymer ?
#
loop_
_entity_poly.entity_id
_entity_poly.type
_entity_poly.pdbx_seq_one_letter_code
_entity_poly.pdbx_strand_id
1 'polypeptide(L)'
;LKVIQGSNSDSLLLLQHKNKGQLMVGEKNTAEWQELAYNNDVLKKELTSYTRYPVLANDMREELKVVCPSAKSIILSKASESFVDSASIKNHIVAIVKTNKTLAKDNRKQLYDWLKVKVKSDSLELIILP
;
A
#
# COMPACT_ATOMS: atom_id res chain seq x y z
N LEU A 1 2.43 -71.37 -32.24
CA LEU A 1 3.23 -70.49 -31.36
C LEU A 1 3.09 -69.06 -31.86
N LYS A 2 2.37 -68.20 -31.15
CA LYS A 2 2.18 -66.79 -31.55
C LYS A 2 3.11 -65.96 -30.67
N VAL A 3 4.27 -65.60 -31.22
CA VAL A 3 5.27 -64.76 -30.55
C VAL A 3 4.70 -63.34 -30.51
N ILE A 4 4.39 -62.84 -29.32
CA ILE A 4 3.96 -61.45 -29.11
C ILE A 4 5.23 -60.61 -29.03
N GLN A 5 5.61 -59.99 -30.16
CA GLN A 5 6.72 -59.04 -30.19
C GLN A 5 6.23 -57.63 -29.81
N GLY A 6 6.70 -57.17 -28.65
CA GLY A 6 7.05 -55.78 -28.34
C GLY A 6 6.11 -54.64 -28.75
N SER A 7 5.00 -54.44 -28.04
CA SER A 7 4.24 -53.17 -28.03
C SER A 7 4.51 -52.29 -26.79
N ASN A 8 5.46 -52.67 -25.93
CA ASN A 8 5.77 -51.95 -24.69
C ASN A 8 6.66 -50.71 -24.88
N SER A 9 7.26 -50.52 -26.05
CA SER A 9 8.19 -49.40 -26.28
C SER A 9 7.47 -48.07 -26.48
N ASP A 10 6.37 -48.06 -27.23
CA ASP A 10 5.62 -46.83 -27.54
C ASP A 10 4.87 -46.30 -26.32
N SER A 11 4.36 -47.19 -25.47
CA SER A 11 3.70 -46.80 -24.22
C SER A 11 4.68 -46.19 -23.21
N LEU A 12 5.91 -46.71 -23.12
CA LEU A 12 6.97 -46.10 -22.30
C LEU A 12 7.43 -44.74 -22.85
N LEU A 13 7.59 -44.61 -24.17
CA LEU A 13 7.92 -43.33 -24.80
C LEU A 13 6.83 -42.27 -24.57
N LEU A 14 5.55 -42.66 -24.68
CA LEU A 14 4.42 -41.79 -24.41
C LEU A 14 4.35 -41.38 -22.92
N LEU A 15 4.60 -42.31 -22.01
CA LEU A 15 4.69 -42.02 -20.57
C LEU A 15 5.85 -41.08 -20.25
N GLN A 16 7.01 -41.26 -20.88
CA GLN A 16 8.16 -40.36 -20.71
C GLN A 16 7.86 -38.95 -21.23
N HIS A 17 7.18 -38.84 -22.38
CA HIS A 17 6.73 -37.55 -22.92
C HIS A 17 5.70 -36.87 -22.02
N LYS A 18 4.72 -37.63 -21.50
CA LYS A 18 3.70 -37.11 -20.60
C LYS A 18 4.29 -36.65 -19.27
N ASN A 19 5.25 -37.41 -18.72
CA ASN A 19 5.92 -37.07 -17.47
C ASN A 19 6.82 -35.83 -17.64
N LYS A 20 7.59 -35.73 -18.74
CA LYS A 20 8.37 -34.51 -19.06
C LYS A 20 7.47 -33.27 -19.26
N GLY A 21 6.32 -33.42 -19.92
CA GLY A 21 5.34 -32.35 -20.08
C GLY A 21 4.71 -31.90 -18.75
N GLN A 22 4.44 -32.84 -17.84
CA GLN A 22 3.90 -32.53 -16.51
C GLN A 22 4.92 -31.87 -15.58
N LEU A 23 6.19 -32.28 -15.64
CA LEU A 23 7.28 -31.63 -14.88
C LEU A 23 7.50 -30.18 -15.34
N MET A 24 7.51 -29.94 -16.66
CA MET A 24 7.63 -28.58 -17.21
C MET A 24 6.42 -27.68 -16.88
N VAL A 25 5.21 -28.22 -16.80
CA VAL A 25 4.01 -27.46 -16.40
C VAL A 25 4.01 -27.19 -14.89
N GLY A 26 4.49 -28.15 -14.07
CA GLY A 26 4.66 -27.96 -12.64
C GLY A 26 5.66 -26.84 -12.30
N GLU A 27 6.83 -26.83 -12.95
CA GLU A 27 7.86 -25.79 -12.75
C GLU A 27 7.39 -24.41 -13.23
N LYS A 28 6.76 -24.32 -14.41
CA LYS A 28 6.19 -23.04 -14.90
C LYS A 28 5.12 -22.49 -13.98
N ASN A 29 4.20 -23.34 -13.53
CA ASN A 29 3.19 -22.94 -12.58
C ASN A 29 3.83 -22.42 -11.28
N THR A 30 4.87 -23.08 -10.75
CA THR A 30 5.51 -22.61 -9.50
C THR A 30 6.15 -21.23 -9.62
N ALA A 31 6.77 -20.92 -10.76
CA ALA A 31 7.33 -19.59 -11.01
C ALA A 31 6.23 -18.52 -11.17
N GLU A 32 5.17 -18.82 -11.92
CA GLU A 32 4.01 -17.92 -12.08
C GLU A 32 3.28 -17.68 -10.74
N TRP A 33 3.14 -18.71 -9.91
CA TRP A 33 2.55 -18.59 -8.56
C TRP A 33 3.42 -17.73 -7.63
N GLN A 34 4.75 -17.86 -7.71
CA GLN A 34 5.67 -17.02 -6.94
C GLN A 34 5.61 -15.55 -7.37
N GLU A 35 5.55 -15.29 -8.68
CA GLU A 35 5.40 -13.95 -9.22
C GLU A 35 4.05 -13.32 -8.81
N LEU A 36 2.96 -14.09 -8.88
CA LEU A 36 1.65 -13.63 -8.44
C LEU A 36 1.62 -13.33 -6.93
N ALA A 37 2.24 -14.17 -6.12
CA ALA A 37 2.36 -13.98 -4.67
C ALA A 37 3.18 -12.71 -4.34
N TYR A 38 4.28 -12.49 -5.07
CA TYR A 38 5.09 -11.29 -4.94
C TYR A 38 4.29 -10.03 -5.29
N ASN A 39 3.61 -10.03 -6.44
CA ASN A 39 2.76 -8.91 -6.85
C ASN A 39 1.66 -8.62 -5.83
N ASN A 40 1.06 -9.66 -5.25
CA ASN A 40 0.05 -9.52 -4.21
C ASN A 40 0.61 -8.89 -2.92
N ASP A 41 1.83 -9.26 -2.51
CA ASP A 41 2.50 -8.67 -1.35
C ASP A 41 2.83 -7.18 -1.58
N VAL A 42 3.33 -6.83 -2.76
CA VAL A 42 3.59 -5.43 -3.15
C VAL A 42 2.29 -4.62 -3.09
N LEU A 43 1.22 -5.12 -3.70
CA LEU A 43 -0.09 -4.44 -3.69
C LEU A 43 -0.65 -4.28 -2.27
N LYS A 44 -0.51 -5.29 -1.41
CA LYS A 44 -0.91 -5.21 0.00
C LYS A 44 -0.14 -4.14 0.76
N LYS A 45 1.16 -4.01 0.52
CA LYS A 45 2.00 -2.97 1.12
C LYS A 45 1.56 -1.58 0.67
N GLU A 46 1.27 -1.40 -0.62
CA GLU A 46 0.76 -0.12 -1.15
C GLU A 46 -0.60 0.23 -0.55
N LEU A 47 -1.54 -0.71 -0.52
CA LEU A 47 -2.84 -0.53 0.11
C LEU A 47 -2.72 -0.15 1.58
N THR A 48 -1.87 -0.85 2.32
CA THR A 48 -1.61 -0.53 3.74
C THR A 48 -1.06 0.88 3.88
N SER A 49 -0.14 1.31 3.01
CA SER A 49 0.36 2.68 3.01
C SER A 49 -0.72 3.71 2.71
N TYR A 50 -1.73 3.36 1.90
CA TYR A 50 -2.84 4.24 1.54
C TYR A 50 -3.88 4.35 2.66
N THR A 51 -4.29 3.22 3.24
CA THR A 51 -5.33 3.16 4.29
C THR A 51 -4.83 3.62 5.66
N ARG A 52 -3.51 3.67 5.89
CA ARG A 52 -2.91 4.07 7.17
C ARG A 52 -3.38 5.44 7.66
N TYR A 53 -3.42 6.44 6.78
CA TYR A 53 -3.71 7.81 7.17
C TYR A 53 -5.19 8.09 7.46
N PRO A 54 -6.16 7.55 6.70
CA PRO A 54 -7.56 7.60 7.06
C PRO A 54 -7.87 6.96 8.42
N VAL A 55 -7.29 5.79 8.73
CA VAL A 55 -7.46 5.12 10.03
C VAL A 55 -6.87 5.97 11.15
N LEU A 56 -5.65 6.47 10.95
CA LEU A 56 -4.98 7.35 11.91
C LEU A 56 -5.80 8.64 12.17
N ALA A 57 -6.40 9.23 11.14
CA ALA A 57 -7.27 10.41 11.29
C ALA A 57 -8.51 10.12 12.15
N ASN A 58 -9.09 8.93 12.02
CA ASN A 58 -10.22 8.51 12.83
C ASN A 58 -9.82 8.29 14.30
N ASP A 59 -8.70 7.63 14.54
CA ASP A 59 -8.19 7.38 15.90
C ASP A 59 -7.81 8.68 16.63
N MET A 60 -7.28 9.64 15.89
CA MET A 60 -6.87 10.95 16.41
C MET A 60 -8.03 11.91 16.70
N ARG A 61 -9.28 11.55 16.37
CA ARG A 61 -10.43 12.47 16.48
C ARG A 61 -10.71 12.90 17.92
N GLU A 62 -10.62 11.99 18.89
CA GLU A 62 -10.89 12.33 20.29
C GLU A 62 -9.75 13.17 20.88
N GLU A 63 -8.51 12.88 20.52
CA GLU A 63 -7.35 13.69 20.91
C GLU A 63 -7.38 15.09 20.29
N LEU A 64 -7.86 15.20 19.05
CA LEU A 64 -8.00 16.47 18.35
C LEU A 64 -8.93 17.42 19.11
N LYS A 65 -10.01 16.91 19.74
CA LYS A 65 -10.90 17.74 20.57
C LYS A 65 -10.19 18.31 21.80
N VAL A 66 -9.21 17.58 22.35
CA VAL A 66 -8.43 18.00 23.51
C VAL A 66 -7.41 19.08 23.12
N VAL A 67 -6.70 18.87 22.00
CA VAL A 67 -5.68 19.82 21.51
C VAL A 67 -6.30 21.07 20.88
N CYS A 68 -7.42 20.91 20.17
CA CYS A 68 -8.10 21.98 19.46
C CYS A 68 -9.63 21.80 19.56
N PRO A 69 -10.28 22.34 20.61
CA PRO A 69 -11.73 22.22 20.80
C PRO A 69 -12.57 22.83 19.66
N SER A 70 -11.98 23.76 18.90
CA SER A 70 -12.61 24.41 17.74
C SER A 70 -12.58 23.57 16.46
N ALA A 71 -11.86 22.44 16.43
CA ALA A 71 -11.77 21.57 15.27
C ALA A 71 -13.00 20.65 15.15
N LYS A 72 -13.59 20.61 13.95
CA LYS A 72 -14.77 19.78 13.64
C LYS A 72 -14.40 18.48 12.95
N SER A 73 -13.39 18.51 12.08
CA SER A 73 -12.93 17.34 11.35
C SER A 73 -11.46 17.44 10.99
N ILE A 74 -10.81 16.29 10.90
CA ILE A 74 -9.45 16.12 10.39
C ILE A 74 -9.47 15.18 9.19
N ILE A 75 -8.71 15.54 8.17
CA ILE A 75 -8.44 14.73 6.99
C ILE A 75 -6.93 14.58 6.91
N LEU A 76 -6.46 13.34 6.75
CA LEU A 76 -5.04 13.05 6.61
C LEU A 76 -4.82 12.23 5.35
N SER A 77 -3.88 12.66 4.51
CA SER A 77 -3.56 11.97 3.26
C SER A 77 -2.07 12.07 2.95
N LYS A 78 -1.56 11.08 2.21
CA LYS A 78 -0.25 11.17 1.57
C LYS A 78 -0.41 11.91 0.25
N ALA A 79 0.37 12.96 0.04
CA ALA A 79 0.42 13.72 -1.19
C ALA A 79 1.82 13.65 -1.79
N SER A 80 1.90 13.69 -3.12
CA SER A 80 3.17 13.77 -3.83
C SER A 80 3.21 15.13 -4.53
N GLU A 81 4.16 15.97 -4.13
CA GLU A 81 4.46 17.21 -4.81
C GLU A 81 5.36 16.89 -6.01
N SER A 82 4.88 17.22 -7.20
CA SER A 82 5.63 17.11 -8.45
C SER A 82 6.04 18.52 -8.88
N PHE A 83 7.34 18.74 -9.06
CA PHE A 83 7.85 20.05 -9.47
C PHE A 83 7.61 20.25 -10.98
N VAL A 84 7.15 21.44 -11.36
CA VAL A 84 6.86 21.78 -12.77
C VAL A 84 8.14 21.80 -13.62
N ASP A 85 9.25 22.24 -13.03
CA ASP A 85 10.54 22.42 -13.71
C ASP A 85 11.57 21.30 -13.40
N SER A 86 11.20 20.29 -12.62
CA SER A 86 12.11 19.22 -12.19
C SER A 86 11.41 17.88 -12.13
N ALA A 87 12.07 16.81 -12.59
CA ALA A 87 11.60 15.43 -12.46
C ALA A 87 11.63 14.89 -11.02
N SER A 88 11.88 15.75 -10.02
CA SER A 88 11.84 15.36 -8.62
C SER A 88 10.40 15.26 -8.13
N ILE A 89 10.13 14.21 -7.35
CA ILE A 89 8.86 14.00 -6.67
C ILE A 89 9.15 13.98 -5.18
N LYS A 90 8.54 14.87 -4.41
CA LYS A 90 8.62 14.83 -2.95
C LYS A 90 7.31 14.30 -2.38
N ASN A 91 7.43 13.41 -1.40
CA ASN A 91 6.26 12.87 -0.71
C ASN A 91 6.05 13.66 0.58
N HIS A 92 4.88 14.26 0.71
CA HIS A 92 4.44 15.02 1.86
C HIS A 92 3.20 14.37 2.47
N ILE A 93 2.94 14.65 3.74
CA ILE A 93 1.69 14.27 4.38
C ILE A 93 0.88 15.55 4.56
N VAL A 94 -0.34 15.55 4.04
CA VAL A 94 -1.24 16.69 4.11
C VAL A 94 -2.27 16.42 5.20
N ALA A 95 -2.33 17.32 6.17
CA ALA A 95 -3.36 17.36 7.19
C ALA A 95 -4.28 18.56 6.94
N ILE A 96 -5.56 18.29 6.68
CA ILE A 96 -6.58 19.32 6.55
C ILE A 96 -7.43 19.29 7.81
N VAL A 97 -7.46 20.38 8.56
CA VAL A 97 -8.28 20.52 9.76
C VAL A 97 -9.35 21.57 9.50
N LYS A 98 -10.62 21.16 9.57
CA LYS A 98 -11.76 22.08 9.47
C LYS A 98 -12.13 22.60 10.85
N THR A 99 -12.23 23.92 11.00
CA THR A 99 -12.47 24.60 12.27
C THR A 99 -13.63 25.57 12.15
N ASN A 100 -14.57 25.59 13.10
CA ASN A 100 -15.74 26.48 13.02
C ASN A 100 -15.41 27.98 13.24
N LYS A 101 -14.22 28.28 13.75
CA LYS A 101 -13.74 29.63 14.06
C LYS A 101 -12.31 29.77 13.57
N THR A 102 -11.92 30.98 13.20
CA THR A 102 -10.55 31.30 12.82
C THR A 102 -9.60 30.93 13.95
N LEU A 103 -8.71 29.97 13.70
CA LEU A 103 -7.80 29.47 14.72
C LEU A 103 -6.75 30.54 15.06
N ALA A 104 -6.57 30.83 16.35
CA ALA A 104 -5.51 31.73 16.81
C ALA A 104 -4.12 31.18 16.40
N LYS A 105 -3.15 32.09 16.16
CA LYS A 105 -1.80 31.73 15.70
C LYS A 105 -1.10 30.75 16.65
N ASP A 106 -1.33 30.86 17.95
CA ASP A 106 -0.72 29.98 18.96
C ASP A 106 -1.30 28.56 18.91
N ASN A 107 -2.63 28.44 18.79
CA ASN A 107 -3.30 27.16 18.61
C ASN A 107 -2.89 26.47 17.31
N ARG A 108 -2.57 27.23 16.24
CA ARG A 108 -2.05 26.68 14.99
C ARG A 108 -0.68 26.02 15.17
N LYS A 109 0.23 26.62 15.95
CA LYS A 109 1.55 26.04 16.22
C LYS A 109 1.43 24.76 17.05
N GLN A 110 0.64 24.81 18.13
CA GLN A 110 0.40 23.64 18.97
C GLN A 110 -0.21 22.47 18.19
N LEU A 111 -1.17 22.75 17.30
CA LEU A 111 -1.76 21.75 16.42
C LEU A 111 -0.73 21.15 15.44
N TYR A 112 0.14 21.99 14.87
CA TYR A 112 1.20 21.55 13.97
C TYR A 112 2.20 20.64 14.69
N ASP A 113 2.69 21.03 15.86
CA ASP A 113 3.66 20.25 16.63
C ASP A 113 3.07 18.90 17.07
N TRP A 114 1.81 18.90 17.54
CA TRP A 114 1.11 17.67 17.90
C TRP A 114 0.91 16.74 16.70
N LEU A 115 0.49 17.27 15.53
CA LEU A 115 0.37 16.48 14.31
C LEU A 115 1.71 15.91 13.86
N LYS A 116 2.79 16.69 13.96
CA LYS A 116 4.14 16.23 13.60
C LYS A 116 4.56 15.02 14.44
N VAL A 117 4.31 15.07 15.76
CA VAL A 117 4.60 13.96 16.68
C VAL A 117 3.77 12.72 16.34
N LYS A 118 2.49 12.89 16.01
CA LYS A 118 1.57 11.78 15.73
C LYS A 118 1.83 11.12 14.38
N VAL A 119 2.10 11.91 13.36
CA VAL A 119 2.35 11.44 12.01
C VAL A 119 3.77 10.86 11.88
N LYS A 120 4.69 11.21 12.79
CA LYS A 120 6.11 10.78 12.79
C LYS A 120 6.78 11.03 11.44
N SER A 121 6.45 12.16 10.83
CA SER A 121 6.99 12.56 9.53
C SER A 121 7.47 14.00 9.60
N ASP A 122 8.65 14.26 9.05
CA ASP A 122 9.21 15.60 8.98
C ASP A 122 8.57 16.47 7.89
N SER A 123 7.88 15.84 6.93
CA SER A 123 7.22 16.50 5.81
C SER A 123 5.70 16.51 6.03
N LEU A 124 5.24 17.43 6.87
CA LEU A 124 3.83 17.67 7.16
C LEU A 124 3.39 19.06 6.65
N GLU A 125 2.34 19.08 5.83
CA GLU A 125 1.65 20.29 5.41
C GLU A 125 0.31 20.40 6.12
N LEU A 126 0.12 21.49 6.88
CA LEU A 126 -1.11 21.76 7.61
C LEU A 126 -1.93 22.84 6.90
N ILE A 127 -3.12 22.44 6.44
CA ILE A 127 -4.13 23.33 5.85
C ILE A 127 -5.28 23.47 6.85
N ILE A 128 -5.59 24.70 7.24
CA ILE A 128 -6.73 24.99 8.12
C ILE A 128 -7.82 25.61 7.27
N LEU A 129 -9.00 25.00 7.27
CA LEU A 129 -10.18 25.51 6.59
C LEU A 129 -11.19 26.02 7.64
N PRO A 130 -11.68 27.26 7.52
CA PRO A 130 -12.77 27.76 8.36
C PRO A 130 -14.12 27.09 8.05
#